data_AF-A0A428P011-F1
#
_entry.id   AF-A0A428P011-F1
#
_cell.length_a   1.000
_cell.length_b   1.000
_cell.length_c   1.000
_cell.angle_alpha   90.00
_cell.angle_beta   90.00
_cell.angle_gamma   90.00
#
_symmetry.space_group_name_H-M   'P 1'
#
loop_
_entity.id
_entity.type
_entity.pdbx_description
1 polymer ?
#
loop_
_entity_poly.entity_id
_entity_poly.type
_entity_poly.pdbx_seq_one_letter_code
_entity_poly.pdbx_strand_id
1 'polypeptide(L)'
;MVIDKLVKEPSLVAVLQISDQARDQASALVNLAEQPHNEASAPAEIQSEIAKQQKLLFTTMAHLRGLHRNASLSARDTKAETAEARQEVDRLHLQLQNLYYEQRHLQGEITACESYDHKYQQLPLIPVEEFLAQQPQHQNDDENTLMVARIDHERAEREALEQQRQELLKRKQKLIADNKRRKDDLANLDNDLEKFIDPEGTRRDIRYPSRLSNTQGFIIIYRDHQYRPSATHRCFLKSTRNQQGCTYESASMADFVEYSRNCLHFPWKNSTSFTRYTRTF
;
A
#
# COMPACT_ATOMS: atom_id res chain seq x y z
N MET A 1 -81.14 -31.28 1.10
CA MET A 1 -79.97 -30.99 1.96
C MET A 1 -78.82 -30.53 1.08
N VAL A 2 -78.30 -29.32 1.29
CA VAL A 2 -77.18 -28.74 0.52
C VAL A 2 -75.81 -29.08 1.14
N ILE A 3 -75.81 -29.46 2.43
CA ILE A 3 -74.62 -29.69 3.26
C ILE A 3 -73.95 -31.03 2.90
N ASP A 4 -74.72 -32.05 2.52
CA ASP A 4 -74.22 -33.39 2.17
C ASP A 4 -73.27 -33.39 0.96
N LYS A 5 -73.32 -32.34 0.13
CA LYS A 5 -72.44 -32.18 -1.03
C LYS A 5 -71.12 -31.48 -0.70
N LEU A 6 -71.01 -30.85 0.47
CA LEU A 6 -69.85 -30.04 0.89
C LEU A 6 -68.87 -30.83 1.77
N VAL A 7 -69.37 -31.77 2.56
CA VAL A 7 -68.54 -32.58 3.47
C VAL A 7 -67.99 -33.80 2.73
N LYS A 8 -66.68 -33.82 2.48
CA LYS A 8 -65.99 -34.91 1.75
C LYS A 8 -65.27 -35.90 2.66
N GLU A 9 -65.05 -35.55 3.93
CA GLU A 9 -64.29 -36.39 4.86
C GLU A 9 -65.15 -37.59 5.29
N PRO A 10 -64.67 -38.84 5.16
CA PRO A 10 -65.45 -40.04 5.49
C PRO A 10 -65.98 -40.07 6.92
N SER A 11 -65.21 -39.58 7.89
CA SER A 11 -65.59 -39.55 9.30
C SER A 11 -66.77 -38.60 9.56
N LEU A 12 -66.74 -37.41 8.94
CA LEU A 12 -67.79 -36.40 9.06
C LEU A 12 -69.04 -36.79 8.27
N VAL A 13 -68.89 -37.47 7.14
CA VAL A 13 -70.01 -38.06 6.39
C VAL A 13 -70.73 -39.11 7.24
N ALA A 14 -69.99 -39.98 7.94
CA ALA A 14 -70.60 -40.96 8.85
C ALA A 14 -71.37 -40.29 10.00
N VAL A 15 -70.80 -39.24 10.62
CA VAL A 15 -71.49 -38.44 11.66
C VAL A 15 -72.80 -37.88 11.13
N LEU A 16 -72.79 -37.34 9.92
CA LEU A 16 -73.95 -36.70 9.29
C LEU A 16 -75.06 -37.72 8.99
N GLN A 17 -74.69 -38.87 8.40
CA GLN A 17 -75.62 -39.98 8.15
C GLN A 17 -76.29 -40.50 9.43
N ILE A 18 -75.51 -40.66 10.51
CA ILE A 18 -76.02 -41.17 11.79
C ILE A 18 -76.86 -40.10 12.51
N SER A 19 -76.52 -38.83 12.34
CA SER A 19 -77.34 -37.72 12.83
C SER A 19 -78.69 -37.66 12.13
N ASP A 20 -78.73 -37.85 10.80
CA ASP A 20 -79.98 -37.93 10.06
C ASP A 20 -80.81 -39.15 10.47
N GLN A 21 -80.17 -40.31 10.61
CA GLN A 21 -80.83 -41.51 11.11
C GLN A 21 -81.43 -41.32 12.51
N ALA A 22 -80.70 -40.66 13.42
CA ALA A 22 -81.19 -40.36 14.76
C ALA A 22 -82.37 -39.38 14.73
N ARG A 23 -82.33 -38.36 13.85
CA ARG A 23 -83.44 -37.42 13.64
C ARG A 23 -84.68 -38.15 13.13
N ASP A 24 -84.52 -38.98 12.11
CA ASP A 24 -85.64 -39.68 11.48
C ASP A 24 -86.27 -40.69 12.46
N GLN A 25 -85.46 -41.37 13.27
CA GLN A 25 -85.92 -42.24 14.37
C GLN A 25 -86.67 -41.45 15.46
N ALA A 26 -86.17 -40.27 15.84
CA ALA A 26 -86.85 -39.41 16.81
C ALA A 26 -88.19 -38.90 16.29
N SER A 27 -88.25 -38.47 15.02
CA SER A 27 -89.50 -38.06 14.37
C SER A 27 -90.50 -39.21 14.26
N ALA A 28 -90.05 -40.42 13.92
CA ALA A 28 -90.91 -41.60 13.89
C ALA A 28 -91.50 -41.94 15.28
N LEU A 29 -90.69 -41.81 16.34
CA LEU A 29 -91.12 -42.03 17.72
C LEU A 29 -92.15 -40.99 18.18
N VAL A 30 -91.96 -39.72 17.85
CA VAL A 30 -92.93 -38.64 18.11
C VAL A 30 -94.25 -38.93 17.40
N ASN A 31 -94.20 -39.27 16.11
CA ASN A 31 -95.40 -39.61 15.33
C ASN A 31 -96.16 -40.82 15.91
N LEU A 32 -95.44 -41.83 16.42
CA LEU A 32 -96.03 -43.00 17.10
C LEU A 32 -96.72 -42.63 18.42
N ALA A 33 -96.18 -41.65 19.15
CA ALA A 33 -96.74 -41.19 20.42
C ALA A 33 -97.94 -40.24 20.27
N GLU A 34 -98.06 -39.56 19.11
CA GLU A 34 -99.14 -38.60 18.83
C GLU A 34 -100.39 -39.22 18.18
N GLN A 35 -100.34 -40.49 17.75
CA GLN A 35 -101.48 -41.15 17.10
C GLN A 35 -102.69 -41.33 18.06
N PRO A 36 -103.92 -40.96 17.66
CA PRO A 36 -105.11 -41.23 18.45
C PRO A 36 -105.41 -42.74 18.46
N HIS A 37 -105.33 -43.37 19.62
CA HIS A 37 -105.52 -44.81 19.77
C HIS A 37 -107.00 -45.16 20.03
N ASN A 38 -107.56 -46.08 19.23
CA ASN A 38 -108.87 -46.70 19.52
C ASN A 38 -108.69 -47.75 20.63
N GLU A 39 -109.58 -47.75 21.63
CA GLU A 39 -109.56 -48.62 22.84
C GLU A 39 -109.54 -50.15 22.55
N ALA A 40 -109.69 -50.57 21.30
CA ALA A 40 -109.79 -51.99 20.92
C ALA A 40 -108.45 -52.66 20.53
N SER A 41 -107.37 -51.91 20.31
CA SER A 41 -106.04 -52.48 20.02
C SER A 41 -105.18 -52.47 21.29
N ALA A 42 -104.62 -53.62 21.65
CA ALA A 42 -103.99 -53.88 22.94
C ALA A 42 -102.95 -52.81 23.35
N PRO A 43 -103.13 -52.11 24.50
CA PRO A 43 -102.18 -51.12 25.01
C PRO A 43 -100.74 -51.62 25.16
N ALA A 44 -100.56 -52.93 25.35
CA ALA A 44 -99.26 -53.58 25.53
C ALA A 44 -98.42 -53.68 24.24
N GLU A 45 -99.05 -53.83 23.06
CA GLU A 45 -98.31 -53.93 21.78
C GLU A 45 -97.73 -52.57 21.36
N ILE A 46 -98.49 -51.49 21.56
CA ILE A 46 -98.05 -50.12 21.27
C ILE A 46 -96.91 -49.71 22.21
N GLN A 47 -97.02 -50.03 23.51
CA GLN A 47 -95.93 -49.81 24.47
C GLN A 47 -94.66 -50.61 24.12
N SER A 48 -94.81 -51.84 23.62
CA SER A 48 -93.68 -52.63 23.12
C SER A 48 -92.99 -51.97 21.93
N GLU A 49 -93.77 -51.42 20.99
CA GLU A 49 -93.22 -50.77 19.80
C GLU A 49 -92.52 -49.45 20.13
N ILE A 50 -93.07 -48.65 21.04
CA ILE A 50 -92.41 -47.44 21.56
C ILE A 50 -91.09 -47.79 22.25
N ALA A 51 -91.07 -48.83 23.10
CA ALA A 51 -89.85 -49.27 23.79
C ALA A 51 -88.76 -49.74 22.82
N LYS A 52 -89.14 -50.41 21.71
CA LYS A 52 -88.19 -50.79 20.65
C LYS A 52 -87.59 -49.57 19.95
N GLN A 53 -88.43 -48.61 19.56
CA GLN A 53 -87.96 -47.37 18.90
C GLN A 53 -87.07 -46.53 19.83
N GLN A 54 -87.41 -46.46 21.13
CA GLN A 54 -86.55 -45.83 22.15
C GLN A 54 -85.18 -46.49 22.24
N LYS A 55 -85.14 -47.83 22.29
CA LYS A 55 -83.87 -48.58 22.34
C LYS A 55 -83.02 -48.35 21.08
N LEU A 56 -83.66 -48.30 19.91
CA LEU A 56 -82.98 -48.00 18.64
C LEU A 56 -82.39 -46.59 18.65
N LEU A 57 -83.17 -45.58 19.05
CA LEU A 57 -82.71 -44.18 19.15
C LEU A 57 -81.56 -44.03 20.15
N PHE A 58 -81.63 -44.66 21.33
CA PHE A 58 -80.53 -44.63 22.30
C PHE A 58 -79.24 -45.25 21.76
N THR A 59 -79.36 -46.32 20.96
CA THR A 59 -78.21 -46.96 20.31
C THR A 59 -77.57 -46.01 19.30
N THR A 60 -78.37 -45.40 18.42
CA THR A 60 -77.89 -44.43 17.41
C THR A 60 -77.27 -43.19 18.08
N MET A 61 -77.86 -42.69 19.17
CA MET A 61 -77.32 -41.57 19.94
C MET A 61 -76.00 -41.90 20.64
N ALA A 62 -75.84 -43.11 21.18
CA ALA A 62 -74.57 -43.55 21.75
C ALA A 62 -73.47 -43.58 20.69
N HIS A 63 -73.80 -44.07 19.49
CA HIS A 63 -72.89 -44.09 18.35
C HIS A 63 -72.49 -42.66 17.91
N LEU A 64 -73.46 -41.75 17.78
CA LEU A 64 -73.21 -40.34 17.43
C LEU A 64 -72.27 -39.65 18.44
N ARG A 65 -72.47 -39.90 19.74
CA ARG A 65 -71.58 -39.38 20.80
C ARG A 65 -70.16 -39.92 20.68
N GLY A 66 -70.01 -41.19 20.30
CA GLY A 66 -68.70 -41.81 20.02
C GLY A 66 -67.99 -41.10 18.87
N LEU A 67 -68.68 -40.91 17.74
CA LEU A 67 -68.10 -40.23 16.58
C LEU A 67 -67.76 -38.76 16.86
N HIS A 68 -68.60 -38.04 17.62
CA HIS A 68 -68.29 -36.67 18.03
C HIS A 68 -67.01 -36.59 18.87
N ARG A 69 -66.80 -37.54 19.79
CA ARG A 69 -65.56 -37.61 20.59
C ARG A 69 -64.35 -37.89 19.69
N ASN A 70 -64.48 -38.82 18.75
CA ASN A 70 -63.40 -39.14 17.81
C ASN A 70 -63.02 -37.94 16.93
N ALA A 71 -64.00 -37.20 16.40
CA ALA A 71 -63.76 -35.98 15.62
C ALA A 71 -63.07 -34.89 16.47
N SER A 72 -63.49 -34.74 17.73
CA SER A 72 -62.86 -33.79 18.67
C SER A 72 -61.40 -34.16 19.00
N LEU A 73 -61.10 -35.46 19.12
CA LEU A 73 -59.75 -35.96 19.34
C LEU A 73 -58.88 -35.75 18.10
N SER A 74 -59.33 -36.16 16.92
CA SER A 74 -58.60 -35.94 15.66
C SER A 74 -58.28 -34.46 15.40
N ALA A 75 -59.22 -33.56 15.69
CA ALA A 75 -58.98 -32.12 15.58
C ALA A 75 -57.95 -31.59 16.59
N ARG A 76 -57.82 -32.22 17.77
CA ARG A 76 -56.76 -31.90 18.75
C ARG A 76 -55.41 -32.44 18.30
N ASP A 77 -55.37 -33.67 17.79
CA ASP A 77 -54.15 -34.30 17.29
C ASP A 77 -53.57 -33.50 16.13
N THR A 78 -54.40 -33.12 15.15
CA THR A 78 -53.99 -32.27 14.03
C THR A 78 -53.46 -30.90 14.49
N LYS A 79 -54.05 -30.32 15.55
CA LYS A 79 -53.55 -29.06 16.15
C LYS A 79 -52.20 -29.25 16.84
N ALA A 80 -51.99 -30.38 17.49
CA ALA A 80 -50.71 -30.69 18.12
C ALA A 80 -49.61 -30.90 17.07
N GLU A 81 -49.88 -31.70 16.05
CA GLU A 81 -48.96 -31.97 14.93
C GLU A 81 -48.56 -30.68 14.20
N THR A 82 -49.54 -29.83 13.89
CA THR A 82 -49.27 -28.54 13.23
C THR A 82 -48.52 -27.55 14.13
N ALA A 83 -48.74 -27.58 15.44
CA ALA A 83 -47.99 -26.76 16.39
C ALA A 83 -46.54 -27.22 16.51
N GLU A 84 -46.28 -28.54 16.54
CA GLU A 84 -44.93 -29.11 16.57
C GLU A 84 -44.16 -28.78 15.29
N ALA A 85 -44.77 -29.00 14.12
CA ALA A 85 -44.17 -28.64 12.83
C ALA A 85 -43.85 -27.14 12.75
N ARG A 86 -44.73 -26.28 13.28
CA ARG A 86 -44.48 -24.83 13.36
C ARG A 86 -43.29 -24.50 14.25
N GLN A 87 -43.20 -25.10 15.44
CA GLN A 87 -42.08 -24.89 16.36
C GLN A 87 -40.74 -25.29 15.72
N GLU A 88 -40.72 -26.39 14.96
CA GLU A 88 -39.54 -26.83 14.25
C GLU A 88 -39.13 -25.83 13.15
N VAL A 89 -40.10 -25.29 12.41
CA VAL A 89 -39.85 -24.22 11.43
C VAL A 89 -39.28 -22.98 12.09
N ASP A 90 -39.83 -22.55 13.22
CA ASP A 90 -39.34 -21.38 13.97
C ASP A 90 -37.91 -21.60 14.48
N ARG A 91 -37.59 -22.81 14.95
CA ARG A 91 -36.23 -23.21 15.36
C ARG A 91 -35.24 -23.13 14.20
N LEU A 92 -35.59 -23.70 13.05
CA LEU A 92 -34.76 -23.68 11.83
C LEU A 92 -34.60 -22.25 11.31
N HIS A 93 -35.64 -21.42 11.38
CA HIS A 93 -35.56 -20.02 10.98
C HIS A 93 -34.56 -19.26 11.84
N LEU A 94 -34.54 -19.48 13.16
CA LEU A 94 -33.54 -18.87 14.04
C LEU A 94 -32.12 -19.32 13.70
N GLN A 95 -31.92 -20.61 13.41
CA GLN A 95 -30.62 -21.12 12.97
C GLN A 95 -30.15 -20.48 11.66
N LEU A 96 -31.06 -20.30 10.71
CA LEU A 96 -30.77 -19.61 9.45
C LEU A 96 -30.38 -18.15 9.67
N GLN A 97 -31.06 -17.44 10.57
CA GLN A 97 -30.69 -16.06 10.92
C GLN A 97 -29.27 -15.99 11.50
N ASN A 98 -28.90 -16.91 12.39
CA ASN A 98 -27.54 -16.97 12.94
C ASN A 98 -26.49 -17.14 11.84
N LEU A 99 -26.75 -18.01 10.85
CA LEU A 99 -25.85 -18.20 9.71
C LEU A 99 -25.75 -16.94 8.83
N TYR A 100 -26.85 -16.21 8.61
CA TYR A 100 -26.78 -14.94 7.89
C TYR A 100 -25.95 -13.89 8.62
N TYR A 101 -26.04 -13.82 9.96
CA TYR A 101 -25.20 -12.94 10.75
C TYR A 101 -23.72 -13.31 10.61
N GLU A 102 -23.39 -14.60 10.71
CA GLU A 102 -22.02 -15.09 10.54
C GLU A 102 -21.48 -14.80 9.13
N GLN A 103 -22.28 -15.07 8.10
CA GLN A 103 -21.92 -14.75 6.71
C GLN A 103 -21.61 -13.27 6.53
N ARG A 104 -22.48 -12.38 7.02
CA ARG A 104 -22.29 -10.94 6.91
C ARG A 104 -21.07 -10.46 7.69
N HIS A 105 -20.80 -11.05 8.85
CA HIS A 105 -19.62 -10.75 9.64
C HIS A 105 -18.34 -11.13 8.89
N LEU A 106 -18.24 -12.36 8.38
CA LEU A 106 -17.11 -12.84 7.60
C LEU A 106 -16.90 -12.04 6.32
N GLN A 107 -17.97 -11.68 5.61
CA GLN A 107 -17.89 -10.80 4.43
C GLN A 107 -17.31 -9.42 4.79
N GLY A 108 -17.70 -8.88 5.95
CA GLY A 108 -17.14 -7.64 6.48
C GLY A 108 -15.65 -7.75 6.78
N GLU A 109 -15.21 -8.85 7.39
CA GLU A 109 -13.79 -9.11 7.66
C GLU A 109 -12.98 -9.31 6.37
N ILE A 110 -13.50 -10.06 5.39
CA ILE A 110 -12.88 -10.22 4.08
C ILE A 110 -12.70 -8.86 3.41
N THR A 111 -13.76 -8.05 3.37
CA THR A 111 -13.71 -6.70 2.78
C THR A 111 -12.66 -5.83 3.50
N ALA A 112 -12.59 -5.92 4.84
CA ALA A 112 -11.59 -5.19 5.61
C ALA A 112 -10.16 -5.63 5.25
N CYS A 113 -9.92 -6.94 5.14
CA CYS A 113 -8.63 -7.50 4.72
C CYS A 113 -8.27 -7.11 3.28
N GLU A 114 -9.21 -7.17 2.35
CA GLU A 114 -9.02 -6.78 0.94
C GLU A 114 -8.76 -5.27 0.80
N SER A 115 -9.42 -4.44 1.63
CA SER A 115 -9.24 -2.99 1.62
C SER A 115 -7.95 -2.51 2.31
N TYR A 116 -7.13 -3.43 2.83
CA TYR A 116 -5.88 -3.08 3.47
C TYR A 116 -4.97 -2.32 2.48
N ASP A 117 -4.58 -1.11 2.86
CA ASP A 117 -3.69 -0.28 2.04
C ASP A 117 -2.25 -0.79 2.16
N HIS A 118 -1.80 -1.47 1.11
CA HIS A 118 -0.48 -2.03 1.04
C HIS A 118 0.52 -0.94 0.62
N LYS A 119 1.29 -0.41 1.58
CA LYS A 119 2.26 0.68 1.36
C LYS A 119 3.23 0.45 0.18
N TYR A 120 3.55 -0.81 -0.14
CA TYR A 120 4.46 -1.11 -1.23
C TYR A 120 3.87 -0.77 -2.61
N GLN A 121 2.55 -0.73 -2.75
CA GLN A 121 1.89 -0.35 -4.01
C GLN A 121 2.04 1.15 -4.33
N GLN A 122 2.35 1.97 -3.31
CA GLN A 122 2.60 3.41 -3.46
C GLN A 122 4.07 3.73 -3.77
N LEU A 123 4.96 2.73 -3.78
CA LEU A 123 6.37 2.92 -4.11
C LEU A 123 6.51 3.23 -5.61
N PRO A 124 7.25 4.28 -6.00
CA PRO A 124 7.55 4.54 -7.40
C PRO A 124 8.64 3.56 -7.85
N LEU A 125 8.21 2.36 -8.25
CA LEU A 125 9.07 1.30 -8.79
C LEU A 125 9.25 1.49 -10.29
N ILE A 126 10.42 1.10 -10.81
CA ILE A 126 10.63 1.02 -12.26
C ILE A 126 9.65 0.02 -12.91
N PRO A 127 9.24 0.26 -14.17
CA PRO A 127 8.39 -0.67 -14.92
C PRO A 127 9.00 -2.08 -14.99
N VAL A 128 8.15 -3.10 -15.08
CA VAL A 128 8.59 -4.52 -15.10
C VAL A 128 9.53 -4.80 -16.27
N GLU A 129 9.25 -4.23 -17.45
CA GLU A 129 10.08 -4.41 -18.64
C GLU A 129 11.51 -3.89 -18.45
N GLU A 130 11.65 -2.71 -17.85
CA GLU A 130 12.95 -2.11 -17.55
C GLU A 130 13.71 -2.91 -16.48
N PHE A 131 13.00 -3.38 -15.45
CA PHE A 131 13.59 -4.23 -14.42
C PHE A 131 14.11 -5.55 -15.01
N LEU A 132 13.33 -6.24 -15.84
CA LEU A 132 13.73 -7.50 -16.47
C LEU A 132 14.89 -7.31 -17.46
N ALA A 133 14.98 -6.15 -18.12
CA ALA A 133 16.13 -5.82 -18.97
C ALA A 133 17.43 -5.70 -18.15
N GLN A 134 17.35 -5.17 -16.93
CA GLN A 134 18.50 -5.04 -16.02
C GLN A 134 18.80 -6.34 -15.26
N GLN A 135 17.77 -7.12 -14.95
CA GLN A 135 17.85 -8.38 -14.19
C GLN A 135 17.12 -9.52 -14.91
N PRO A 136 17.70 -10.09 -15.98
CA PRO A 136 17.05 -11.13 -16.79
C PRO A 136 16.78 -12.43 -16.01
N GLN A 137 17.48 -12.64 -14.91
CA GLN A 137 17.38 -13.84 -14.06
C GLN A 137 15.99 -14.02 -13.43
N HIS A 138 15.21 -12.95 -13.27
CA HIS A 138 13.88 -12.99 -12.65
C HIS A 138 12.73 -13.16 -13.66
N GLN A 139 13.02 -13.45 -14.93
CA GLN A 139 12.01 -13.53 -15.99
C GLN A 139 10.99 -14.67 -15.80
N ASN A 140 11.37 -15.74 -15.11
CA ASN A 140 10.53 -16.91 -14.86
C ASN A 140 9.98 -16.98 -13.43
N ASP A 141 10.21 -15.94 -12.63
CA ASP A 141 9.78 -15.91 -11.24
C ASP A 141 8.26 -15.67 -11.11
N ASP A 142 7.68 -16.16 -10.03
CA ASP A 142 6.29 -15.88 -9.66
C ASP A 142 6.08 -14.38 -9.40
N GLU A 143 4.86 -13.87 -9.59
CA GLU A 143 4.55 -12.43 -9.48
C GLU A 143 4.97 -11.85 -8.12
N ASN A 144 4.72 -12.59 -7.03
CA ASN A 144 5.11 -12.14 -5.70
C ASN A 144 6.64 -12.12 -5.53
N THR A 145 7.33 -13.15 -6.01
CA THR A 145 8.80 -13.22 -5.98
C THR A 145 9.42 -12.10 -6.80
N LEU A 146 8.87 -11.83 -7.99
CA LEU A 146 9.28 -10.73 -8.85
C LEU A 146 9.06 -9.37 -8.18
N MET A 147 7.93 -9.17 -7.50
CA MET A 147 7.64 -7.93 -6.77
C MET A 147 8.65 -7.70 -5.63
N VAL A 148 8.98 -8.73 -4.85
CA VAL A 148 10.00 -8.63 -3.79
C VAL A 148 11.36 -8.25 -4.37
N ALA A 149 11.79 -8.94 -5.44
CA ALA A 149 13.06 -8.64 -6.11
C ALA A 149 13.11 -7.19 -6.64
N ARG A 150 12.00 -6.68 -7.17
CA ARG A 150 11.88 -5.29 -7.63
C ARG A 150 12.01 -4.28 -6.49
N ILE A 151 11.37 -4.55 -5.35
CA ILE A 151 11.47 -3.69 -4.17
C ILE A 151 12.90 -3.68 -3.61
N ASP A 152 13.56 -4.83 -3.56
CA ASP A 152 14.94 -4.95 -3.09
C ASP A 152 15.93 -4.21 -4.01
N HIS A 153 15.71 -4.26 -5.32
CA HIS A 153 16.48 -3.50 -6.30
C HIS A 153 16.35 -1.98 -6.06
N GLU A 154 15.12 -1.46 -6.00
CA GLU A 154 14.87 -0.04 -5.74
C GLU A 154 15.49 0.40 -4.41
N ARG A 155 15.40 -0.46 -3.37
CA ARG A 155 16.03 -0.20 -2.08
C ARG A 155 17.55 -0.08 -2.22
N ALA A 156 18.20 -1.02 -2.90
CA ALA A 156 19.65 -0.99 -3.10
C ALA A 156 20.10 0.25 -3.89
N GLU A 157 19.35 0.64 -4.92
CA GLU A 157 19.62 1.85 -5.69
C GLU A 157 19.50 3.12 -4.83
N ARG A 158 18.44 3.24 -4.02
CA ARG A 158 18.27 4.38 -3.10
C ARG A 158 19.36 4.45 -2.04
N GLU A 159 19.78 3.31 -1.50
CA GLU A 159 20.90 3.26 -0.55
C GLU A 159 22.21 3.72 -1.19
N ALA A 160 22.49 3.29 -2.42
CA ALA A 160 23.66 3.74 -3.17
C ALA A 160 23.62 5.25 -3.46
N LEU A 161 22.46 5.78 -3.86
CA LEU A 161 22.28 7.22 -4.13
C LEU A 161 22.46 8.06 -2.86
N GLU A 162 21.94 7.62 -1.72
CA GLU A 162 22.11 8.33 -0.45
C GLU A 162 23.57 8.27 0.03
N GLN A 163 24.28 7.15 -0.16
CA GLN A 163 25.72 7.08 0.11
C GLN A 163 26.51 8.08 -0.75
N GLN A 164 26.27 8.12 -2.06
CA GLN A 164 26.91 9.08 -2.96
C GLN A 164 26.61 10.53 -2.56
N ARG A 165 25.36 10.81 -2.20
CA ARG A 165 24.96 12.13 -1.70
C ARG A 165 25.76 12.51 -0.45
N GLN A 166 25.91 11.60 0.52
CA GLN A 166 26.68 11.85 1.74
C GLN A 166 28.16 12.08 1.44
N GLU A 167 28.76 11.32 0.53
CA GLU A 167 30.14 11.52 0.10
C GLU A 167 30.35 12.88 -0.56
N LEU A 168 29.45 13.28 -1.47
CA LEU A 168 29.47 14.58 -2.12
C LEU A 168 29.28 15.72 -1.12
N LEU A 169 28.41 15.56 -0.13
CA LEU A 169 28.23 16.53 0.96
C LEU A 169 29.50 16.69 1.79
N LYS A 170 30.17 15.59 2.17
CA LYS A 170 31.46 15.64 2.87
C LYS A 170 32.53 16.35 2.02
N ARG A 171 32.60 16.04 0.72
CA ARG A 171 33.55 16.71 -0.20
C ARG A 171 33.25 18.20 -0.34
N LYS A 172 31.98 18.58 -0.43
CA LYS A 172 31.54 19.98 -0.46
C LYS A 172 31.96 20.72 0.81
N GLN A 173 31.72 20.14 1.98
CA GLN A 173 32.12 20.73 3.27
C GLN A 173 33.64 20.90 3.37
N LYS A 174 34.41 19.89 2.93
CA LYS A 174 35.87 19.97 2.87
C LYS A 174 36.34 21.12 1.98
N LEU A 175 35.78 21.26 0.78
CA LEU A 175 36.13 22.36 -0.14
C LEU A 175 35.74 23.73 0.42
N ILE A 176 34.62 23.84 1.15
CA ILE A 176 34.23 25.09 1.82
C ILE A 176 35.24 25.46 2.90
N ALA A 177 35.65 24.49 3.73
CA ALA A 177 36.66 24.70 4.77
C ALA A 177 38.02 25.08 4.16
N ASP A 178 38.46 24.40 3.10
CA ASP A 178 39.71 24.71 2.38
C ASP A 178 39.67 26.13 1.77
N ASN A 179 38.54 26.53 1.17
CA ASN A 179 38.36 27.89 0.66
C ASN A 179 38.37 28.94 1.77
N LYS A 180 37.74 28.66 2.91
CA LYS A 180 37.77 29.57 4.07
C LYS A 180 39.20 29.73 4.58
N ARG A 181 39.92 28.63 4.77
CA ARG A 181 41.34 28.64 5.17
C ARG A 181 42.20 29.46 4.20
N ARG A 182 42.05 29.24 2.89
CA ARG A 182 42.80 30.02 1.88
C ARG A 182 42.46 31.51 1.92
N LYS A 183 41.20 31.88 2.19
CA LYS A 183 40.81 33.29 2.37
C LYS A 183 41.44 33.89 3.62
N ASP A 184 41.45 33.16 4.73
CA ASP A 184 42.09 33.59 5.97
C ASP A 184 43.61 33.73 5.78
N ASP A 185 44.25 32.79 5.07
CA ASP A 185 45.68 32.84 4.71
C ASP A 185 46.00 34.05 3.81
N LEU A 186 45.15 34.36 2.83
CA LEU A 186 45.29 35.55 1.98
C LEU A 186 45.14 36.84 2.80
N ALA A 187 44.15 36.92 3.68
CA ALA A 187 43.97 38.08 4.57
C ALA A 187 45.16 38.28 5.51
N ASN A 188 45.78 37.19 5.99
CA ASN A 188 47.02 37.27 6.77
C ASN A 188 48.20 37.78 5.94
N LEU A 189 48.36 37.31 4.70
CA LEU A 189 49.39 37.81 3.79
C LEU A 189 49.19 39.29 3.47
N ASP A 190 47.94 39.73 3.26
CA ASP A 190 47.62 41.15 3.05
C ASP A 190 48.03 41.99 4.27
N ASN A 191 47.70 41.54 5.49
CA ASN A 191 48.14 42.20 6.72
C ASN A 191 49.67 42.24 6.87
N ASP A 192 50.37 41.17 6.51
CA ASP A 192 51.84 41.15 6.57
C ASP A 192 52.46 42.06 5.51
N LEU A 193 51.88 42.15 4.30
CA LEU A 193 52.28 43.11 3.28
C LEU A 193 52.07 44.55 3.74
N GLU A 194 50.94 44.85 4.38
CA GLU A 194 50.71 46.17 4.99
C GLU A 194 51.81 46.51 6.00
N LYS A 195 52.18 45.59 6.90
CA LYS A 195 53.32 45.79 7.83
C LYS A 195 54.67 45.96 7.13
N PHE A 196 54.90 45.31 5.98
CA PHE A 196 56.12 45.51 5.20
C PHE A 196 56.16 46.85 4.47
N ILE A 197 54.98 47.39 4.11
CA ILE A 197 54.82 48.68 3.43
C ILE A 197 54.83 49.82 4.45
N ASP A 198 54.30 49.60 5.66
CA ASP A 198 54.26 50.54 6.76
C ASP A 198 55.68 50.82 7.29
N PRO A 199 56.20 52.04 7.10
CA PRO A 199 57.61 52.32 7.30
C PRO A 199 57.89 52.66 8.77
N GLU A 200 58.56 51.75 9.49
CA GLU A 200 59.66 52.24 10.33
C GLU A 200 60.81 52.66 9.39
N GLY A 201 60.75 53.94 9.01
CA GLY A 201 61.87 54.80 8.63
C GLY A 201 63.10 54.12 8.02
N THR A 202 63.08 53.84 6.72
CA THR A 202 64.27 54.10 5.90
C THR A 202 63.83 54.49 4.51
N ARG A 203 63.89 55.81 4.25
CA ARG A 203 63.90 56.36 2.90
C ARG A 203 65.13 55.80 2.17
N ARG A 204 65.00 54.63 1.54
CA ARG A 204 65.99 54.15 0.58
C ARG A 204 65.74 54.93 -0.70
N ASP A 205 66.45 56.03 -0.88
CA ASP A 205 66.57 56.71 -2.17
C ASP A 205 67.29 55.76 -3.15
N ILE A 206 66.56 54.80 -3.71
CA ILE A 206 66.99 54.02 -4.86
C ILE A 206 66.80 54.92 -6.07
N ARG A 207 67.89 55.52 -6.54
CA ARG A 207 67.93 56.29 -7.79
C ARG A 207 67.68 55.32 -8.96
N TYR A 208 66.48 55.36 -9.55
CA TYR A 208 66.19 54.65 -10.79
C TYR A 208 66.93 55.31 -11.97
N PRO A 209 67.68 54.57 -12.80
CA PRO A 209 68.22 55.12 -14.03
C PRO A 209 67.08 55.37 -15.02
N SER A 210 66.92 56.62 -15.42
CA SER A 210 65.92 57.09 -16.38
C SER A 210 66.32 56.72 -17.81
N ARG A 211 66.07 55.46 -18.22
CA ARG A 211 65.86 55.05 -19.62
C ARG A 211 65.53 53.57 -19.73
N LEU A 212 64.25 53.22 -19.87
CA LEU A 212 63.82 51.96 -20.49
C LEU A 212 62.46 52.19 -21.19
N SER A 213 62.51 52.52 -22.47
CA SER A 213 61.35 52.59 -23.36
C SER A 213 61.11 51.22 -24.02
N ASN A 214 60.57 50.25 -23.30
CA ASN A 214 59.92 49.09 -23.91
C ASN A 214 59.02 48.34 -22.91
N THR A 215 57.71 48.53 -22.99
CA THR A 215 56.72 47.94 -22.07
C THR A 215 56.35 46.49 -22.39
N GLN A 216 56.65 45.99 -23.60
CA GLN A 216 56.31 44.61 -23.99
C GLN A 216 57.26 43.55 -23.43
N GLY A 217 58.56 43.85 -23.30
CA GLY A 217 59.52 42.90 -22.71
C GLY A 217 59.34 42.67 -21.21
N PHE A 218 58.79 43.65 -20.48
CA PHE A 218 58.61 43.58 -19.03
C PHE A 218 57.43 42.68 -18.62
N ILE A 219 56.38 42.60 -19.44
CA ILE A 219 55.15 41.87 -19.10
C ILE A 219 55.30 40.35 -19.33
N ILE A 220 56.12 39.93 -20.30
CA ILE A 220 56.32 38.50 -20.63
C ILE A 220 57.12 37.78 -19.54
N ILE A 221 58.06 38.46 -18.89
CA ILE A 221 58.91 37.87 -17.85
C ILE A 221 58.09 37.49 -16.60
N TYR A 222 57.09 38.29 -16.22
CA TYR A 222 56.31 38.07 -14.98
C TYR A 222 55.29 36.93 -15.06
N ARG A 223 54.77 36.59 -16.25
CA ARG A 223 53.74 35.54 -16.38
C ARG A 223 54.31 34.13 -16.20
N ASP A 224 55.53 33.88 -16.68
CA ASP A 224 56.24 32.60 -16.51
C ASP A 224 56.79 32.38 -15.09
N HIS A 225 56.79 33.42 -14.24
CA HIS A 225 57.30 33.35 -12.87
C HIS A 225 56.32 32.74 -11.87
N GLN A 226 55.00 32.81 -12.13
CA GLN A 226 53.97 32.39 -11.19
C GLN A 226 53.92 30.86 -10.97
N TYR A 227 54.50 30.08 -11.89
CA TYR A 227 54.45 28.61 -11.86
C TYR A 227 55.80 27.95 -11.52
N ARG A 228 56.84 28.72 -11.13
CA ARG A 228 58.17 28.16 -10.81
C ARG A 228 58.29 27.75 -9.33
N PRO A 229 58.86 26.57 -9.01
CA PRO A 229 59.21 26.22 -7.64
C PRO A 229 60.13 27.26 -6.99
N SER A 230 59.90 27.60 -5.72
CA SER A 230 60.54 28.71 -4.99
C SER A 230 62.07 28.78 -5.14
N ALA A 231 62.76 27.64 -5.10
CA ALA A 231 64.22 27.58 -5.28
C ALA A 231 64.66 28.02 -6.68
N THR A 232 63.95 27.58 -7.73
CA THR A 232 64.26 27.94 -9.12
C THR A 232 63.96 29.41 -9.42
N HIS A 233 62.93 29.97 -8.81
CA HIS A 233 62.61 31.40 -8.92
C HIS A 233 63.71 32.25 -8.27
N ARG A 234 64.21 31.86 -7.09
CA ARG A 234 65.30 32.56 -6.39
C ARG A 234 66.63 32.52 -7.15
N CYS A 235 67.00 31.37 -7.72
CA CYS A 235 68.22 31.25 -8.53
C CYS A 235 68.15 32.13 -9.80
N PHE A 236 66.99 32.17 -10.45
CA PHE A 236 66.78 33.04 -11.61
C PHE A 236 66.90 34.53 -11.25
N LEU A 237 66.26 34.98 -10.17
CA LEU A 237 66.38 36.38 -9.70
C LEU A 237 67.82 36.78 -9.37
N LYS A 238 68.62 35.86 -8.80
CA LYS A 238 70.06 36.08 -8.58
C LYS A 238 70.83 36.17 -9.90
N SER A 239 70.48 35.34 -10.89
CA SER A 239 71.10 35.35 -12.21
C SER A 239 70.83 36.65 -12.98
N THR A 240 69.59 37.15 -12.97
CA THR A 240 69.22 38.40 -13.65
C THR A 240 69.81 39.63 -12.96
N ARG A 241 69.87 39.61 -11.63
CA ARG A 241 70.56 40.67 -10.86
C ARG A 241 72.07 40.70 -11.13
N ASN A 242 72.72 39.55 -11.28
CA ASN A 242 74.14 39.49 -11.64
C ASN A 242 74.41 40.03 -13.05
N GLN A 243 73.49 39.85 -14.01
CA GLN A 243 73.61 40.43 -15.35
C GLN A 243 73.49 41.96 -15.40
N GLN A 244 72.69 42.57 -14.52
CA GLN A 244 72.53 44.03 -14.47
C GLN A 244 73.65 44.73 -13.68
N GLY A 245 74.46 43.99 -12.92
CA GLY A 245 75.58 44.52 -12.12
C GLY A 245 76.93 44.55 -12.83
N CYS A 246 77.09 43.89 -13.98
CA CYS A 246 78.32 43.92 -14.77
C CYS A 246 78.17 44.95 -15.90
N THR A 247 79.09 45.92 -15.99
CA THR A 247 79.21 46.78 -17.18
C THR A 247 79.55 45.90 -18.39
N TYR A 248 78.72 46.03 -19.42
CA TYR A 248 78.72 45.20 -20.61
C TYR A 248 79.97 45.47 -21.46
N GLU A 249 80.98 44.60 -21.39
CA GLU A 249 81.81 44.29 -22.55
C GLU A 249 81.61 42.80 -22.87
N SER A 250 80.78 42.56 -23.90
CA SER A 250 80.61 41.31 -24.65
C SER A 250 80.57 40.00 -23.85
N ALA A 251 79.42 39.64 -23.30
CA ALA A 251 79.08 38.23 -23.05
C ALA A 251 77.98 37.81 -24.03
N SER A 252 78.22 36.75 -24.80
CA SER A 252 77.29 36.28 -25.82
C SER A 252 76.22 35.37 -25.21
N MET A 253 75.09 35.20 -25.89
CA MET A 253 74.00 34.31 -25.45
C MET A 253 74.45 32.85 -25.20
N ALA A 254 75.59 32.42 -25.75
CA ALA A 254 76.18 31.11 -25.50
C ALA A 254 76.67 30.94 -24.05
N ASP A 255 77.21 31.99 -23.45
CA ASP A 255 77.74 31.96 -22.07
C ASP A 255 76.59 31.82 -21.04
N PHE A 256 75.39 32.30 -21.39
CA PHE A 256 74.17 32.19 -20.58
C PHE A 256 73.62 30.75 -20.54
N VAL A 257 73.75 30.01 -21.65
CA VAL A 257 73.36 28.59 -21.73
C VAL A 257 74.36 27.71 -20.98
N GLU A 258 75.65 28.08 -20.96
CA GLU A 258 76.70 27.31 -20.31
C GLU A 258 76.70 27.50 -18.77
N TYR A 259 76.45 28.73 -18.27
CA TYR A 259 76.30 28.98 -16.83
C TYR A 259 75.05 28.30 -16.23
N SER A 260 73.94 28.30 -16.97
CA SER A 260 72.71 27.62 -16.56
C SER A 260 72.82 26.09 -16.63
N ARG A 261 73.63 25.54 -17.56
CA ARG A 261 74.00 24.12 -17.58
C ARG A 261 74.90 23.71 -16.41
N ASN A 262 75.89 24.53 -16.05
CA ASN A 262 76.86 24.19 -15.00
C ASN A 262 76.28 24.29 -13.57
N CYS A 263 75.26 25.12 -13.32
CA CYS A 263 74.63 25.23 -12.00
C CYS A 263 73.54 24.20 -11.70
N LEU A 264 73.10 23.42 -12.69
CA LEU A 264 72.02 22.44 -12.54
C LEU A 264 72.38 21.13 -13.24
N HIS A 265 73.06 20.23 -12.54
CA HIS A 265 72.98 18.80 -12.86
C HIS A 265 71.58 18.29 -12.49
N PHE A 266 70.57 18.58 -13.33
CA PHE A 266 69.30 17.85 -13.33
C PHE A 266 68.74 17.75 -14.76
N PRO A 267 68.47 16.54 -15.27
CA PRO A 267 68.18 16.33 -16.67
C PRO A 267 66.72 16.69 -16.98
N TRP A 268 66.51 17.76 -17.74
CA TRP A 268 65.24 18.02 -18.40
C TRP A 268 65.08 17.05 -19.58
N LYS A 269 64.51 15.87 -19.35
CA LYS A 269 63.86 15.11 -20.42
C LYS A 269 62.41 15.59 -20.52
N ASN A 270 62.03 15.98 -21.74
CA ASN A 270 60.70 16.40 -22.22
C ASN A 270 60.34 17.89 -22.06
N SER A 271 60.77 18.70 -23.03
CA SER A 271 60.11 19.96 -23.38
C SER A 271 60.12 20.22 -24.89
N THR A 272 59.43 19.37 -25.65
CA THR A 272 59.19 19.58 -27.11
C THR A 272 58.11 20.63 -27.39
N SER A 273 57.70 21.44 -26.41
CA SER A 273 56.56 22.35 -26.53
C SER A 273 56.90 23.85 -26.50
N PHE A 274 58.19 24.24 -26.43
CA PHE A 274 58.57 25.66 -26.32
C PHE A 274 58.93 26.33 -27.67
N THR A 275 58.98 25.61 -28.79
CA THR A 275 59.44 26.15 -30.09
C THR A 275 58.33 26.60 -31.03
N ARG A 276 57.12 26.87 -30.53
CA ARG A 276 55.97 27.21 -31.39
C ARG A 276 55.19 28.41 -30.89
N TYR A 277 55.85 29.51 -30.52
CA TYR A 277 55.19 30.79 -30.27
C TYR A 277 56.09 32.01 -30.53
N THR A 278 56.78 32.03 -31.67
CA THR A 278 57.45 33.25 -32.18
C THR A 278 57.43 33.29 -33.71
N ARG A 279 56.22 33.34 -34.30
CA ARG A 279 56.07 33.75 -35.70
C ARG A 279 54.66 34.24 -36.02
N THR A 280 54.23 35.29 -35.34
CA THR A 280 53.20 36.25 -35.81
C THR A 280 53.15 37.37 -34.79
N PHE A 281 53.86 38.46 -35.10
CA PHE A 281 53.58 39.88 -34.86
C PHE A 281 54.90 40.65 -35.00
#